data_AF-A0A849STL0-F1
#
_entry.id   AF-A0A849STL0-F1
#
_cell.length_a   1.000
_cell.length_b   1.000
_cell.length_c   1.000
_cell.angle_alpha   90.00
_cell.angle_beta   90.00
_cell.angle_gamma   90.00
#
_symmetry.space_group_name_H-M   'P 1'
#
loop_
_entity.id
_entity.type
_entity.pdbx_description
1 polymer ?
#
loop_
_entity_poly.entity_id
_entity_poly.type
_entity_poly.pdbx_seq_one_letter_code
_entity_poly.pdbx_strand_id
1 'polypeptide(L)'
;MTFPTPGTALHALDLLTLALASVQPQTFNLSRSRLISLNLVKDFVERHLSDSTLDTSMIATGVGLSPRYINDLFSDEDNSLMRFVWQRRLENCRKDMLNSTPTIATIGDRPLFNDIFWF
;
A
#
# COMPACT_ATOMS: atom_id res chain seq x y z
N MET A 1 45.51 -26.12 -33.10
CA MET A 1 44.58 -26.13 -31.94
C MET A 1 45.04 -25.04 -30.98
N THR A 2 44.57 -23.81 -31.18
CA THR A 2 44.91 -22.65 -30.35
C THR A 2 43.70 -22.34 -29.46
N PHE A 3 43.84 -22.59 -28.16
CA PHE A 3 42.82 -22.27 -27.17
C PHE A 3 42.75 -20.74 -26.98
N PRO A 4 41.57 -20.10 -27.07
CA PRO A 4 41.44 -18.70 -26.70
C PRO A 4 41.52 -18.55 -25.17
N THR A 5 42.33 -17.59 -24.75
CA THR A 5 42.67 -17.26 -23.37
C THR A 5 41.46 -16.81 -22.54
N PRO A 6 41.37 -17.16 -21.24
CA PRO A 6 40.26 -16.81 -20.33
C PRO A 6 40.17 -15.31 -19.93
N GLY A 7 40.85 -14.40 -20.64
CA GLY A 7 41.01 -12.99 -20.23
C GLY A 7 39.85 -12.04 -20.59
N THR A 8 38.99 -12.37 -21.55
CA THR A 8 37.97 -11.42 -22.06
C THR A 8 36.77 -11.25 -21.13
N ALA A 9 36.45 -12.27 -20.32
CA ALA A 9 35.35 -12.19 -19.36
C ALA A 9 35.64 -11.20 -18.22
N LEU A 10 36.91 -11.05 -17.84
CA LEU A 10 37.32 -10.16 -16.74
C LEU A 10 37.15 -8.68 -17.13
N HIS A 11 37.47 -8.33 -18.39
CA HIS A 11 37.32 -6.96 -18.87
C HIS A 11 35.86 -6.52 -18.99
N ALA A 12 34.97 -7.42 -19.41
CA ALA A 12 33.54 -7.14 -19.44
C ALA A 12 32.98 -6.93 -18.01
N LEU A 13 33.46 -7.72 -17.05
CA LEU A 13 33.09 -7.58 -15.64
C LEU A 13 33.61 -6.27 -15.05
N ASP A 14 34.85 -5.87 -15.34
CA ASP A 14 35.41 -4.60 -14.88
C ASP A 14 34.66 -3.40 -15.44
N LEU A 15 34.25 -3.43 -16.71
CA LEU A 15 33.41 -2.38 -17.28
C LEU A 15 32.01 -2.34 -16.65
N LEU A 16 31.42 -3.50 -16.36
CA LEU A 16 30.16 -3.58 -15.63
C LEU A 16 30.30 -3.01 -14.21
N THR A 17 31.41 -3.32 -13.53
CA THR A 17 31.69 -2.88 -12.17
C THR A 17 31.95 -1.37 -12.12
N LEU A 18 32.67 -0.82 -13.11
CA LEU A 18 32.89 0.62 -13.28
C LEU A 18 31.59 1.36 -13.64
N ALA A 19 30.74 0.79 -14.50
CA ALA A 19 29.44 1.36 -14.83
C ALA A 19 28.50 1.32 -13.62
N LEU A 20 28.54 0.26 -12.80
CA LEU A 20 27.73 0.17 -11.58
C LEU A 20 28.26 1.07 -10.46
N ALA A 21 29.58 1.25 -10.36
CA ALA A 21 30.21 2.20 -9.43
C ALA A 21 29.96 3.66 -9.84
N SER A 22 29.78 3.94 -11.14
CA SER A 22 29.41 5.27 -11.62
C SER A 22 27.93 5.59 -11.39
N VAL A 23 27.05 4.58 -11.33
CA VAL A 23 25.70 4.72 -10.78
C VAL A 23 25.83 4.90 -9.27
N GLN A 24 25.90 6.17 -8.88
CA GLN A 24 26.14 6.62 -7.53
C GLN A 24 25.30 5.85 -6.49
N PRO A 25 25.88 5.34 -5.39
CA PRO A 25 25.12 4.73 -4.30
C PRO A 25 24.10 5.70 -3.66
N GLN A 26 24.29 7.01 -3.82
CA GLN A 26 23.42 8.03 -3.23
C GLN A 26 22.00 8.00 -3.81
N THR A 27 21.84 7.88 -5.13
CA THR A 27 20.51 7.86 -5.76
C THR A 27 19.76 6.58 -5.38
N PHE A 28 20.46 5.46 -5.33
CA PHE A 28 19.89 4.17 -4.92
C PHE A 28 19.47 4.14 -3.44
N ASN A 29 20.27 4.72 -2.55
CA ASN A 29 19.93 4.83 -1.13
C ASN A 29 18.73 5.77 -0.88
N LEU A 30 18.65 6.88 -1.62
CA LEU A 30 17.49 7.77 -1.58
C LEU A 30 16.22 7.07 -2.05
N SER A 31 16.27 6.32 -3.17
CA SER A 31 15.12 5.55 -3.64
C SER A 31 14.68 4.46 -2.64
N ARG A 32 15.63 3.76 -2.00
CA ARG A 32 15.30 2.76 -0.95
C ARG A 32 14.67 3.39 0.29
N SER A 33 15.24 4.48 0.80
CA SER A 33 14.69 5.18 1.97
C SER A 33 13.29 5.75 1.70
N ARG A 34 13.06 6.23 0.47
CA ARG A 34 11.74 6.64 -0.02
C ARG A 34 10.75 5.46 0.03
N LEU A 35 11.10 4.32 -0.57
CA LEU A 35 10.26 3.11 -0.54
C LEU A 35 9.95 2.61 0.88
N ILE A 36 10.94 2.63 1.78
CA ILE A 36 10.75 2.25 3.18
C ILE A 36 9.76 3.20 3.86
N SER A 37 9.94 4.51 3.69
CA SER A 37 9.02 5.52 4.22
C SER A 37 7.59 5.33 3.71
N LEU A 38 7.46 4.98 2.43
CA LEU A 38 6.17 4.76 1.77
C LEU A 38 5.46 3.54 2.37
N ASN A 39 6.18 2.44 2.54
CA ASN A 39 5.66 1.25 3.21
C ASN A 39 5.26 1.52 4.66
N LEU A 40 6.04 2.30 5.41
CA LEU A 40 5.69 2.66 6.79
C LEU A 40 4.39 3.46 6.85
N VAL A 41 4.19 4.41 5.92
CA VAL A 41 2.93 5.16 5.83
C VAL A 41 1.77 4.25 5.44
N LYS A 42 1.94 3.37 4.44
CA LYS A 42 0.89 2.42 4.04
C LYS A 42 0.51 1.48 5.18
N ASP A 43 1.48 0.92 5.90
CA ASP A 43 1.27 0.06 7.06
C ASP A 43 0.54 0.81 8.20
N PHE A 44 0.95 2.05 8.48
CA PHE A 44 0.28 2.88 9.48
C PHE A 44 -1.19 3.11 9.11
N VAL A 45 -1.47 3.44 7.85
CA VAL A 45 -2.83 3.59 7.35
C VAL A 45 -3.60 2.29 7.54
N GLU A 46 -3.08 1.15 7.10
CA GLU A 46 -3.74 -0.15 7.21
C GLU A 46 -4.12 -0.50 8.65
N ARG A 47 -3.24 -0.23 9.62
CA ARG A 47 -3.52 -0.45 11.05
C ARG A 47 -4.59 0.47 11.63
N HIS A 48 -4.82 1.64 11.05
CA HIS A 48 -5.77 2.64 11.53
C HIS A 48 -6.96 2.86 10.58
N LEU A 49 -7.17 1.98 9.60
CA LEU A 49 -8.25 2.12 8.61
C LEU A 49 -9.65 2.14 9.23
N SER A 50 -9.83 1.48 10.38
CA SER A 50 -11.10 1.41 11.12
C SER A 50 -11.47 2.72 11.82
N ASP A 51 -10.50 3.61 12.07
CA ASP A 51 -10.77 4.91 12.66
C ASP A 51 -11.26 5.85 11.57
N SER A 52 -12.51 6.31 11.68
CA SER A 52 -13.15 7.21 10.71
C SER A 52 -12.53 8.62 10.71
N THR A 53 -11.85 9.02 11.79
CA THR A 53 -11.26 10.35 11.99
C THR A 53 -9.81 10.48 11.50
N LEU A 54 -9.25 9.41 10.91
CA LEU A 54 -7.90 9.40 10.38
C LEU A 54 -7.67 10.56 9.39
N ASP A 55 -6.70 11.42 9.71
CA ASP A 55 -6.30 12.56 8.90
C ASP A 55 -4.78 12.55 8.62
N THR A 56 -4.37 13.29 7.59
CA THR A 56 -2.96 13.44 7.16
C THR A 56 -2.05 13.84 8.32
N SER A 57 -2.49 14.72 9.22
CA SER A 57 -1.70 15.15 10.38
C SER A 57 -1.46 14.01 11.37
N MET A 58 -2.46 13.16 11.59
CA MET A 58 -2.35 12.00 12.47
C MET A 58 -1.39 10.97 11.90
N ILE A 59 -1.45 10.71 10.59
CA ILE A 59 -0.54 9.80 9.89
C ILE A 59 0.91 10.34 9.94
N ALA A 60 1.09 11.63 9.67
CA ALA A 60 2.38 12.30 9.78
C ALA A 60 3.00 12.16 11.18
N THR A 61 2.21 12.41 12.21
CA THR A 61 2.64 12.29 13.61
C THR A 61 2.95 10.85 13.99
N GLY A 62 2.14 9.89 13.54
CA GLY A 62 2.30 8.48 13.86
C GLY A 62 3.50 7.81 13.20
N VAL A 63 3.91 8.27 12.01
CA VAL A 63 5.08 7.76 11.29
C VAL A 63 6.33 8.61 11.55
N GLY A 64 6.18 9.81 12.12
CA GLY A 64 7.27 10.75 12.38
C GLY A 64 7.78 11.47 11.14
N LEU A 65 6.94 11.62 10.12
CA LEU A 65 7.29 12.24 8.84
C LEU A 65 6.49 13.53 8.64
N SER A 66 7.06 14.51 7.94
CA SER A 66 6.32 15.75 7.68
C SER A 66 5.16 15.50 6.69
N PRO A 67 4.00 16.18 6.86
CA PRO A 67 2.89 16.07 5.91
C PRO A 67 3.28 16.42 4.47
N ARG A 68 4.19 17.40 4.31
CA ARG A 68 4.73 17.79 3.00
C ARG A 68 5.53 16.64 2.37
N TYR A 69 6.39 15.97 3.14
CA TYR A 69 7.17 14.83 2.65
C TYR A 69 6.29 13.63 2.31
N ILE A 70 5.24 13.37 3.08
CA ILE A 70 4.27 12.32 2.75
C ILE A 70 3.52 12.66 1.46
N ASN A 71 3.04 13.90 1.30
CA ASN A 71 2.40 14.28 0.04
C ASN A 71 3.36 14.15 -1.15
N ASP A 72 4.62 14.55 -1.00
CA ASP A 72 5.64 14.35 -2.04
C ASP A 72 5.83 12.87 -2.37
N LEU A 73 5.92 12.01 -1.35
CA LEU A 73 6.06 10.57 -1.46
C LEU A 73 4.93 9.90 -2.27
N PHE A 74 3.72 10.42 -2.09
CA PHE A 74 2.50 9.97 -2.75
C PHE A 74 2.26 10.66 -4.10
N SER A 75 2.96 11.77 -4.39
CA SER A 75 2.85 12.48 -5.66
C SER A 75 3.40 11.65 -6.83
N ASP A 76 4.37 10.77 -6.57
CA ASP A 76 4.94 9.88 -7.59
C ASP A 76 3.97 8.75 -8.01
N GLU A 77 2.98 8.41 -7.17
CA GLU A 77 2.00 7.34 -7.43
C GLU A 77 0.66 7.88 -8.00
N ASP A 78 0.61 9.15 -8.43
CA ASP A 78 -0.61 9.87 -8.91
C ASP A 78 -1.79 9.83 -7.92
N ASN A 79 -1.53 9.59 -6.64
CA ASN A 79 -2.58 9.32 -5.67
C ASN A 79 -2.32 10.10 -4.38
N SER A 80 -3.18 11.04 -4.01
CA SER A 80 -3.03 11.73 -2.72
C SER A 80 -3.19 10.76 -1.55
N LEU A 81 -2.49 11.02 -0.44
CA LEU A 81 -2.56 10.19 0.77
C LEU A 81 -4.01 9.89 1.18
N MET A 82 -4.85 10.92 1.23
CA MET A 82 -6.25 10.76 1.62
C MET A 82 -7.04 9.95 0.59
N ARG A 83 -6.76 10.09 -0.71
CA ARG A 83 -7.40 9.27 -1.74
C ARG A 83 -7.01 7.79 -1.61
N PHE A 84 -5.76 7.50 -1.25
CA PHE A 84 -5.33 6.16 -0.89
C PHE A 84 -6.11 5.60 0.31
N VAL A 85 -6.26 6.38 1.39
CA VAL A 85 -7.06 5.99 2.57
C VAL A 85 -8.51 5.67 2.17
N TRP A 86 -9.17 6.52 1.40
CA TRP A 86 -10.55 6.30 0.94
C TRP A 86 -10.70 5.05 0.09
N GLN A 87 -9.76 4.80 -0.83
CA GLN A 87 -9.77 3.60 -1.66
C GLN A 87 -9.64 2.33 -0.81
N ARG A 88 -8.79 2.36 0.22
CA ARG A 88 -8.65 1.23 1.15
C ARG A 88 -9.88 1.01 2.01
N ARG A 89 -10.53 2.08 2.49
CA ARG A 89 -11.81 1.97 3.22
C ARG A 89 -12.90 1.36 2.35
N LEU A 90 -13.04 1.82 1.10
CA LEU A 90 -14.03 1.28 0.17
C LEU A 90 -13.79 -0.21 -0.12
N GLU A 91 -12.53 -0.58 -0.32
CA GLU A 91 -12.13 -1.98 -0.52
C GLU A 91 -12.43 -2.83 0.72
N ASN A 92 -12.23 -2.29 1.92
CA ASN A 92 -12.59 -3.00 3.15
C ASN A 92 -14.12 -3.17 3.27
N CYS A 93 -14.90 -2.10 3.06
CA CYS A 93 -16.35 -2.19 3.03
C CYS A 93 -16.85 -3.20 1.98
N ARG A 94 -16.21 -3.26 0.81
CA ARG A 94 -16.53 -4.24 -0.24
C ARG A 94 -16.26 -5.67 0.23
N LYS A 95 -15.11 -5.91 0.88
CA LYS A 95 -14.79 -7.21 1.47
C LYS A 95 -15.77 -7.60 2.57
N ASP A 96 -16.10 -6.66 3.46
CA ASP A 96 -17.07 -6.87 4.53
C ASP A 96 -18.45 -7.20 3.96
N MET A 97 -18.90 -6.51 2.90
CA MET A 97 -20.17 -6.83 2.23
C MET A 97 -20.16 -8.23 1.59
N LEU A 98 -19.05 -8.66 0.98
CA LEU A 98 -18.93 -9.99 0.36
C LEU A 98 -18.79 -11.11 1.39
N ASN A 99 -18.21 -10.81 2.56
CA ASN A 99 -18.07 -11.76 3.67
C ASN A 99 -19.31 -11.79 4.57
N SER A 100 -20.09 -10.70 4.58
CA SER A 100 -21.37 -10.56 5.30
C SER A 100 -22.57 -11.07 4.50
N THR A 101 -22.36 -11.95 3.52
CA THR A 101 -23.43 -12.79 3.01
C THR A 101 -23.44 -14.15 3.72
N PRO A 102 -23.99 -14.21 4.94
CA PRO A 102 -24.91 -15.28 5.28
C PRO A 102 -26.32 -14.68 5.36
N THR A 103 -27.20 -15.15 4.48
CA THR A 103 -28.62 -15.29 4.81
C THR A 103 -29.45 -14.00 4.92
N ILE A 104 -29.60 -13.26 3.81
CA ILE A 104 -30.87 -12.54 3.54
C ILE A 104 -31.95 -13.48 2.96
N ALA A 105 -31.65 -14.78 2.78
CA ALA A 105 -32.56 -15.81 2.31
C ALA A 105 -33.25 -16.62 3.43
N THR A 106 -33.32 -16.11 4.68
CA THR A 106 -34.16 -16.74 5.73
C THR A 106 -34.89 -15.70 6.58
N ILE A 107 -35.30 -14.59 5.95
CA ILE A 107 -36.49 -13.84 6.39
C ILE A 107 -37.64 -14.41 5.56
N GLY A 108 -38.10 -15.59 5.99
CA GLY A 108 -39.18 -16.33 5.34
C GLY A 108 -39.99 -17.22 6.29
N ASP A 109 -39.49 -17.50 7.50
CA ASP A 109 -40.17 -18.35 8.48
C ASP A 109 -40.28 -17.68 9.86
N ARG A 110 -40.75 -16.43 9.90
CA ARG A 110 -41.35 -15.89 11.13
C ARG A 110 -42.83 -15.58 10.86
N PRO A 111 -43.77 -16.28 11.53
CA PRO A 111 -45.17 -15.88 11.51
C PRO A 111 -45.32 -14.60 12.32
N LEU A 112 -44.98 -13.45 11.72
CA LEU A 112 -45.29 -12.12 12.25
C LEU A 112 -46.65 -11.59 11.77
N PHE A 113 -47.48 -12.46 11.20
CA PHE A 113 -48.82 -12.12 10.75
C PHE A 113 -49.87 -12.99 11.45
N ASN A 114 -49.84 -12.97 12.78
CA ASN A 114 -51.02 -13.30 13.56
C ASN A 114 -51.02 -12.38 14.78
N ASP A 115 -51.77 -11.29 14.68
CA ASP A 115 -52.54 -10.65 15.76
C ASP A 115 -53.03 -9.24 15.32
N ILE A 116 -53.79 -9.17 14.23
CA ILE A 116 -54.76 -8.07 14.03
C ILE A 116 -56.04 -8.67 13.42
N PHE A 117 -56.74 -9.48 14.22
CA PHE A 117 -58.18 -9.70 14.07
C PHE A 117 -58.77 -9.86 15.48
N TRP A 118 -58.80 -8.74 16.20
CA TRP A 118 -59.68 -8.52 17.35
C TRP A 118 -60.25 -7.11 17.29
N PHE A 119 -61.04 -6.82 16.25
CA PHE A 119 -62.31 -6.11 16.33
C PHE A 119 -63.03 -6.13 14.98
#